data_AF-A0AAV7V5L0-F1
#
_entry.id   AF-A0AAV7V5L0-F1
#
_cell.length_a   1.000
_cell.length_b   1.000
_cell.length_c   1.000
_cell.angle_alpha   90.00
_cell.angle_beta   90.00
_cell.angle_gamma   90.00
#
_symmetry.space_group_name_H-M   'P 1'
#
loop_
_entity.id
_entity.type
_entity.pdbx_description
1 polymer ?
#
loop_
_entity_poly.entity_id
_entity_poly.type
_entity_poly.pdbx_seq_one_letter_code
_entity_poly.pdbx_strand_id
1 'polypeptide(L)' 'MGTLRLQAVTMGTLRLRAVTMGTFTLAGGDYGYITLAGGDYGYITLAGGDYGYITLAGGDYGYITLSGGDYGYIYACRR' A
#
# COMPACT_ATOMS: atom_id res chain seq x y z
N MET A 1 10.82 -11.95 6.84
CA MET A 1 9.42 -11.52 6.62
C MET A 1 9.06 -11.71 5.15
N GLY A 2 7.81 -12.01 4.82
CA GLY A 2 7.38 -12.34 3.46
C GLY A 2 7.12 -11.14 2.55
N THR A 3 6.76 -11.41 1.30
CA THR A 3 6.47 -10.43 0.24
C THR A 3 5.05 -10.59 -0.27
N LEU A 4 4.35 -9.48 -0.45
CA LEU A 4 3.13 -9.41 -1.26
C LEU A 4 3.35 -8.49 -2.45
N ARG A 5 3.04 -8.98 -3.66
CA ARG A 5 3.17 -8.22 -4.90
C ARG A 5 1.94 -8.43 -5.77
N LEU A 6 1.27 -7.35 -6.14
CA LEU A 6 0.17 -7.34 -7.10
C LEU A 6 0.59 -6.52 -8.32
N GLN A 7 0.35 -7.05 -9.52
CA GLN A 7 0.75 -6.40 -10.77
C GLN A 7 -0.35 -6.39 -11.81
N ALA A 8 -0.60 -5.22 -12.41
CA ALA A 8 -1.58 -5.02 -13.48
C ALA A 8 -2.98 -5.55 -13.08
N VAL A 9 -3.42 -5.21 -11.87
CA VAL A 9 -4.72 -5.64 -11.33
C VAL A 9 -5.59 -4.42 -11.10
N THR A 10 -6.88 -4.52 -11.46
CA THR A 10 -7.89 -3.54 -11.08
C THR A 10 -8.70 -4.08 -9.90
N MET A 11 -8.75 -3.33 -8.80
CA MET A 11 -9.53 -3.71 -7.62
C MET A 11 -10.10 -2.50 -6.88
N GLY A 12 -11.34 -2.62 -6.42
CA GLY A 12 -12.00 -1.53 -5.69
C GLY A 12 -11.43 -1.30 -4.29
N THR A 13 -11.05 -2.36 -3.56
CA THR A 13 -10.55 -2.24 -2.19
C THR A 13 -9.52 -3.30 -1.86
N LEU A 14 -8.44 -2.89 -1.23
CA LEU A 14 -7.42 -3.73 -0.63
C LEU A 14 -7.27 -3.37 0.85
N ARG A 15 -7.42 -4.34 1.74
CA ARG A 15 -7.31 -4.11 3.18
C ARG A 15 -6.47 -5.18 3.86
N LEU A 16 -5.37 -4.75 4.47
CA LEU A 16 -4.52 -5.59 5.31
C LEU A 16 -4.60 -5.09 6.76
N ARG A 17 -4.80 -6.00 7.71
CA ARG A 17 -4.90 -5.71 9.13
C ARG A 17 -4.02 -6.68 9.93
N ALA A 18 -3.21 -6.16 10.85
CA ALA A 18 -2.37 -6.98 11.75
C ALA A 18 -1.47 -7.97 11.01
N VAL A 19 -0.80 -7.48 9.96
CA VAL A 19 0.10 -8.28 9.11
C VAL A 19 1.53 -7.80 9.27
N THR A 20 2.47 -8.72 9.41
CA THR A 20 3.91 -8.44 9.35
C THR A 20 4.46 -8.88 8.00
N MET A 21 4.95 -7.93 7.20
CA MET A 21 5.53 -8.18 5.88
C MET A 21 6.83 -7.40 5.68
N GLY A 22 7.75 -8.01 4.96
CA GLY A 22 9.01 -7.36 4.60
C GLY A 22 8.78 -6.36 3.50
N THR A 23 8.05 -6.76 2.45
CA THR A 23 7.80 -5.92 1.28
C THR A 23 6.36 -6.06 0.81
N PHE A 24 5.72 -4.93 0.54
CA PHE A 24 4.41 -4.82 -0.08
C PHE A 24 4.54 -4.00 -1.36
N THR A 25 4.08 -4.52 -2.49
CA THR A 25 4.20 -3.81 -3.78
C THR A 25 2.91 -3.90 -4.58
N LEU A 26 2.40 -2.75 -5.00
CA LEU A 26 1.39 -2.63 -6.04
C LEU A 26 2.03 -1.95 -7.25
N ALA A 27 1.89 -2.54 -8.43
CA ALA A 27 2.47 -1.98 -9.65
C ALA A 27 1.54 -2.18 -10.85
N GLY A 28 1.07 -1.12 -11.50
CA GLY A 28 0.13 -1.29 -12.60
C GLY A 28 -1.29 -1.61 -12.14
N GLY A 29 -2.26 -0.96 -12.79
CA GLY A 29 -3.70 -1.15 -12.57
C GLY A 29 -4.31 -0.07 -11.67
N ASP A 30 -5.61 -0.24 -11.38
CA ASP A 30 -6.42 0.77 -10.69
C ASP A 30 -6.90 0.26 -9.34
N TYR A 31 -6.63 1.02 -8.30
CA TYR A 31 -6.88 0.69 -6.90
C TYR A 31 -7.76 1.77 -6.28
N GLY A 32 -9.00 1.44 -5.96
CA GLY A 32 -9.93 2.41 -5.35
C GLY A 32 -9.50 2.83 -3.95
N TYR A 33 -9.47 1.87 -3.01
CA TYR A 33 -9.13 2.11 -1.60
C TYR A 33 -8.09 1.10 -1.12
N ILE A 34 -6.98 1.57 -0.58
CA ILE A 34 -5.95 0.77 0.05
C ILE A 34 -5.89 1.13 1.54
N THR A 35 -5.97 0.13 2.40
CA THR A 35 -5.77 0.32 3.84
C THR A 35 -4.79 -0.72 4.38
N LEU A 36 -3.68 -0.25 4.94
CA LEU A 36 -2.75 -1.06 5.73
C LEU A 36 -2.86 -0.60 7.18
N ALA A 37 -3.27 -1.48 8.09
CA ALA A 37 -3.49 -1.10 9.48
C ALA A 37 -2.93 -2.09 10.51
N GLY A 38 -2.33 -1.59 11.59
CA GLY A 38 -2.00 -2.42 12.75
C GLY A 38 -0.89 -3.45 12.55
N GLY A 39 -0.02 -3.28 11.55
CA GLY A 39 1.00 -4.27 11.19
C GLY A 39 2.35 -3.64 10.85
N ASP A 40 3.37 -4.48 10.67
CA ASP A 40 4.74 -4.04 10.41
C ASP A 40 5.10 -4.28 8.95
N TYR A 41 5.48 -3.21 8.25
CA TYR A 41 5.81 -3.23 6.83
C TYR A 41 7.20 -2.64 6.64
N GLY A 42 8.15 -3.47 6.21
CA GLY A 42 9.52 -3.00 5.94
C GLY A 42 9.56 -1.99 4.78
N TYR A 43 9.01 -2.38 3.63
CA TYR A 43 8.97 -1.57 2.42
C TYR A 43 7.59 -1.62 1.78
N ILE A 44 7.04 -0.46 1.45
CA ILE A 44 5.81 -0.30 0.67
C ILE A 44 6.17 0.41 -0.62
N THR A 45 5.83 -0.19 -1.75
CA THR A 45 6.00 0.43 -3.07
C THR A 45 4.66 0.45 -3.78
N LEU A 46 4.27 1.62 -4.25
CA LEU A 46 3.12 1.85 -5.10
C LEU A 46 3.65 2.46 -6.39
N ALA A 47 3.43 1.81 -7.53
CA ALA A 47 4.00 2.24 -8.79
C ALA A 47 3.03 2.12 -9.97
N GLY A 48 3.15 2.98 -10.97
CA GLY A 48 2.67 2.68 -12.32
C GLY A 48 1.16 2.48 -12.48
N GLY A 49 0.30 3.08 -11.66
CA GLY A 49 -1.15 2.86 -11.69
C GLY A 49 -1.94 3.96 -10.99
N ASP A 50 -3.27 3.79 -10.91
CA ASP A 50 -4.19 4.80 -10.35
C ASP A 50 -4.63 4.39 -8.95
N TYR A 51 -4.45 5.26 -7.98
CA TYR A 51 -4.69 4.98 -6.57
C TYR A 51 -5.61 6.03 -5.96
N GLY A 52 -6.87 5.68 -5.71
CA GLY A 52 -7.89 6.62 -5.22
C GLY A 52 -7.60 7.11 -3.80
N TYR A 53 -7.60 6.19 -2.83
CA TYR A 53 -7.38 6.49 -1.42
C TYR A 53 -6.41 5.48 -0.80
N ILE A 54 -5.37 5.98 -0.12
CA ILE A 54 -4.39 5.17 0.58
C ILE A 54 -4.41 5.57 2.05
N THR A 55 -4.58 4.59 2.94
CA THR A 55 -4.56 4.76 4.39
C THR A 55 -3.54 3.83 5.03
N LEU A 56 -2.61 4.41 5.78
CA LEU A 56 -1.58 3.72 6.55
C LEU A 56 -1.77 4.14 8.01
N ALA A 57 -2.21 3.24 8.89
CA ALA A 57 -2.57 3.61 10.26
C ALA A 57 -2.21 2.57 11.31
N GLY A 58 -1.62 3.02 12.41
CA GLY A 58 -1.45 2.22 13.63
C GLY A 58 -0.49 1.03 13.49
N GLY A 59 0.41 1.07 12.52
CA GLY A 59 1.47 0.08 12.31
C GLY A 59 2.83 0.74 12.09
N ASP A 60 3.88 -0.06 12.06
CA ASP A 60 5.24 0.38 11.77
C ASP A 60 5.53 0.27 10.27
N TYR A 61 5.85 1.40 9.65
CA TYR A 61 6.19 1.47 8.22
C TYR A 61 7.63 1.94 8.08
N GLY A 62 8.48 1.13 7.46
CA GLY A 62 9.88 1.45 7.21
C GLY A 62 10.03 2.49 6.10
N TYR A 63 10.02 2.02 4.85
CA TYR A 63 10.10 2.88 3.66
C TYR A 63 8.83 2.82 2.85
N ILE A 64 8.39 3.97 2.34
CA ILE A 64 7.22 4.10 1.49
C ILE A 64 7.64 4.84 0.23
N THR A 65 7.44 4.21 -0.93
CA THR A 65 7.77 4.76 -2.24
C THR A 65 6.51 4.81 -3.09
N LEU A 66 6.25 5.97 -3.67
CA LEU A 66 5.16 6.23 -4.60
C LEU A 66 5.79 6.75 -5.91
N SER A 67 5.59 6.09 -7.04
CA SER A 67 6.21 6.51 -8.30
C SER A 67 5.38 6.21 -9.55
N GLY A 68 5.44 7.11 -10.55
CA GLY A 68 4.92 6.86 -11.89
C GLY A 68 3.44 6.48 -11.98
N GLY A 69 2.60 6.96 -11.07
CA GLY A 69 1.16 6.71 -11.04
C GLY A 69 0.40 7.90 -10.48
N ASP A 70 -0.93 7.85 -10.55
CA ASP A 70 -1.81 8.89 -10.04
C ASP A 70 -2.30 8.54 -8.63
N TYR A 71 -2.21 9.50 -7.71
CA TYR A 71 -2.58 9.30 -6.31
C TYR A 71 -3.59 10.37 -5.89
N GLY A 72 -4.79 9.95 -5.48
CA GLY A 72 -5.84 10.84 -5.02
C GLY A 72 -5.56 11.35 -3.61
N TYR A 73 -5.86 10.53 -2.60
CA TYR A 73 -5.67 10.89 -1.20
C TYR A 73 -4.75 9.90 -0.50
N ILE A 74 -3.76 10.43 0.22
CA ILE A 74 -2.84 9.64 1.03
C ILE A 74 -2.93 10.13 2.48
N TYR A 75 -3.34 9.22 3.36
CA TYR A 75 -3.31 9.43 4.79
C TYR A 75 -2.32 8.45 5.43
N ALA A 76 -1.31 8.98 6.09
CA ALA A 76 -0.32 8.20 6.83
C ALA A 76 -0.25 8.70 8.27
N CYS A 77 -0.67 7.84 9.19
CA CYS A 77 -0.53 8.05 10.63
C CYS A 77 0.40 6.97 11.17
N ARG A 78 1.65 7.37 11.41
CA ARG A 78 2.64 6.56 12.10
C ARG A 78 2.38 6.69 13.61
N ARG A 79 2.50 5.58 14.32
CA ARG A 79 2.52 5.60 15.79
C ARG A 79 3.94 5.83 16.29
#